data_AF-A0A075H1X7-F1
#
_entry.id   AF-A0A075H1X7-F1
#
_cell.length_a   1.000
_cell.length_b   1.000
_cell.length_c   1.000
_cell.angle_alpha   90.00
_cell.angle_beta   90.00
_cell.angle_gamma   90.00
#
_symmetry.space_group_name_H-M   'P 1'
#
loop_
_entity.id
_entity.type
_entity.pdbx_description
1 polymer ?
#
loop_
_entity_poly.entity_id
_entity_poly.type
_entity_poly.pdbx_seq_one_letter_code
_entity_poly.pdbx_strand_id
1 'polypeptide(L)'
;MKKQVTLDEWLITRFKDLLHRASVIAAKTDKPLILYRYSIEESEHAIEEEVATVTSRHVVIQVITHGGFIPPNFQQQFVFTINEFPEWIMNRSKDIFLKSLDNLQEEIKD
;
A
#
# COMPACT_ATOMS: atom_id res chain seq x y z
N MET A 1 -2.95 27.52 -22.92
CA MET A 1 -2.44 26.19 -23.36
C MET A 1 -3.07 25.13 -22.46
N LYS A 2 -3.81 24.15 -23.00
CA LYS A 2 -4.33 23.04 -22.20
C LYS A 2 -3.14 22.19 -21.73
N LYS A 3 -2.99 22.02 -20.41
CA LYS A 3 -1.93 21.19 -19.83
C LYS A 3 -2.20 19.75 -20.27
N GLN A 4 -1.29 19.15 -21.04
CA GLN A 4 -1.41 17.75 -21.43
C GLN A 4 -1.03 16.90 -20.22
N VAL A 5 -2.00 16.17 -19.68
CA VAL A 5 -1.78 15.26 -18.54
C VAL A 5 -1.16 13.98 -19.08
N THR A 6 -0.07 13.53 -18.46
CA THR A 6 0.55 12.24 -18.81
C THR A 6 -0.24 11.07 -18.21
N LEU A 7 -0.07 9.86 -18.75
CA LEU A 7 -0.72 8.68 -18.18
C LEU A 7 -0.32 8.46 -16.71
N ASP A 8 0.95 8.68 -16.38
CA ASP A 8 1.46 8.49 -15.01
C ASP A 8 0.89 9.54 -14.05
N GLU A 9 0.78 10.81 -14.47
CA GLU A 9 0.12 11.86 -13.68
C GLU A 9 -1.36 11.52 -13.41
N TRP A 10 -2.05 10.98 -14.42
CA TRP A 10 -3.43 10.54 -14.28
C TRP A 10 -3.56 9.36 -13.31
N LEU A 11 -2.70 8.34 -13.43
CA LEU A 11 -2.67 7.18 -12.55
C LEU A 11 -2.39 7.58 -11.09
N ILE A 12 -1.40 8.45 -10.86
CA ILE A 12 -1.07 8.97 -9.53
C ILE A 12 -2.28 9.69 -8.92
N THR A 13 -2.96 10.52 -9.72
CA THR A 13 -4.16 11.24 -9.26
C THR A 13 -5.27 10.25 -8.89
N ARG A 14 -5.53 9.25 -9.76
CA ARG A 14 -6.53 8.21 -9.48
C ARG A 14 -6.21 7.42 -8.22
N PHE A 15 -4.93 7.10 -7.99
CA PHE A 15 -4.52 6.37 -6.80
C PHE A 15 -4.71 7.20 -5.52
N LYS A 16 -4.39 8.51 -5.56
CA LYS A 16 -4.66 9.44 -4.45
C LYS A 16 -6.15 9.42 -4.08
N ASP A 17 -7.04 9.52 -5.06
CA ASP A 17 -8.49 9.52 -4.82
C ASP A 17 -8.95 8.21 -4.16
N LEU A 18 -8.45 7.06 -4.63
CA LEU A 18 -8.78 5.76 -4.04
C LEU A 18 -8.24 5.60 -2.62
N LEU A 19 -7.02 6.07 -2.34
CA LEU A 19 -6.47 6.03 -0.98
C LEU A 19 -7.25 6.92 0.00
N HIS A 20 -7.76 8.07 -0.45
CA HIS A 20 -8.65 8.90 0.37
C HIS A 20 -9.97 8.19 0.67
N ARG A 21 -10.55 7.49 -0.30
CA ARG A 21 -11.74 6.65 -0.05
C ARG A 21 -11.40 5.50 0.92
N ALA A 22 -10.27 4.84 0.71
CA ALA A 22 -9.79 3.76 1.56
C ALA A 22 -9.57 4.21 3.00
N SER A 23 -8.99 5.40 3.22
CA SER A 23 -8.76 5.95 4.56
C SER A 23 -10.07 6.24 5.29
N VAL A 24 -11.09 6.74 4.58
CA VAL A 24 -12.44 6.93 5.14
C VAL A 24 -13.06 5.59 5.52
N ILE A 25 -12.91 4.55 4.69
CA ILE A 25 -13.40 3.20 5.02
C ILE A 25 -12.66 2.68 6.25
N ALA A 26 -11.33 2.77 6.27
CA ALA A 26 -10.52 2.34 7.41
C ALA A 26 -10.91 3.04 8.71
N ALA A 27 -11.24 4.35 8.64
CA ALA A 27 -11.74 5.10 9.79
C ALA A 27 -13.11 4.61 10.28
N LYS A 28 -14.00 4.23 9.36
CA LYS A 28 -15.35 3.74 9.69
C LYS A 28 -15.33 2.33 10.27
N THR A 29 -14.44 1.48 9.78
CA THR A 29 -14.36 0.07 10.16
C THR A 29 -13.38 -0.20 11.30
N ASP A 30 -12.56 0.79 11.66
CA ASP A 30 -11.40 0.68 12.56
C ASP A 30 -10.42 -0.43 12.13
N LYS A 31 -10.32 -0.65 10.81
CA LYS A 31 -9.48 -1.69 10.21
C LYS A 31 -8.67 -1.12 9.05
N PRO A 32 -7.33 -1.23 9.06
CA PRO A 32 -6.51 -0.87 7.90
C PRO A 32 -6.85 -1.73 6.69
N LEU A 33 -6.81 -1.15 5.50
CA LEU A 33 -6.96 -1.88 4.24
C LEU A 33 -5.58 -2.24 3.71
N ILE A 34 -5.41 -3.47 3.23
CA ILE A 34 -4.14 -3.93 2.66
C ILE A 34 -4.04 -3.42 1.22
N LEU A 35 -2.94 -2.75 0.90
CA LEU A 35 -2.63 -2.30 -0.46
C LEU A 35 -1.90 -3.42 -1.23
N TYR A 36 -0.90 -4.03 -0.60
CA TYR A 36 -0.22 -5.20 -1.13
C TYR A 36 0.49 -5.99 -0.03
N ARG A 37 0.83 -7.22 -0.39
CA ARG A 37 1.81 -8.07 0.28
C ARG A 37 2.86 -8.52 -0.72
N TYR A 38 4.10 -8.57 -0.27
CA TYR A 38 5.24 -9.00 -1.06
C TYR A 38 6.19 -9.83 -0.19
N SER A 39 6.37 -11.11 -0.52
CA SER A 39 7.34 -11.97 0.16
C SER A 39 8.75 -11.57 -0.26
N ILE A 40 9.61 -11.28 0.72
CA ILE A 40 11.03 -10.97 0.52
C ILE A 40 11.84 -12.26 0.56
N GLU A 41 11.66 -13.05 1.62
CA GLU A 41 12.31 -14.34 1.82
C GLU A 41 11.32 -15.34 2.42
N GLU A 42 11.44 -16.59 1.99
CA GLU A 42 10.67 -17.72 2.51
C GLU A 42 11.63 -18.85 2.88
N SER A 43 11.51 -19.32 4.11
CA SER A 43 12.22 -20.49 4.63
C SER A 43 11.20 -21.57 5.03
N GLU A 44 11.65 -22.79 5.30
CA GLU A 44 10.75 -23.88 5.71
C GLU A 44 9.89 -23.57 6.95
N HIS A 45 10.30 -22.60 7.77
CA HIS A 45 9.64 -22.31 9.05
C HIS A 45 9.24 -20.85 9.23
N ALA A 46 9.66 -19.93 8.38
CA ALA A 46 9.37 -18.51 8.55
C ALA A 46 9.31 -17.79 7.21
N ILE A 47 8.48 -16.74 7.17
CA ILE A 47 8.29 -15.84 6.04
C ILE A 47 8.70 -14.44 6.47
N GLU A 48 9.48 -13.80 5.63
CA GLU A 48 9.69 -12.36 5.67
C GLU A 48 8.88 -11.71 4.54
N GLU A 49 7.97 -10.82 4.91
CA GLU A 49 7.13 -10.11 3.94
C GLU A 49 7.10 -8.61 4.22
N GLU A 50 6.96 -7.84 3.15
CA GLU A 50 6.57 -6.45 3.18
C GLU A 50 5.05 -6.33 3.00
N VAL A 51 4.40 -5.65 3.94
CA VAL A 51 2.96 -5.38 3.91
C VAL A 51 2.74 -3.87 3.90
N ALA A 52 2.00 -3.39 2.91
CA ALA A 52 1.53 -2.01 2.89
C ALA A 52 0.04 -1.96 3.25
N THR A 53 -0.30 -1.06 4.17
CA THR A 53 -1.68 -0.83 4.59
C THR A 53 -2.02 0.65 4.56
N VAL A 54 -3.26 0.97 4.22
CA VAL A 54 -3.82 2.30 4.39
C VAL A 54 -4.70 2.34 5.64
N THR A 55 -4.38 3.27 6.52
CA THR A 55 -5.11 3.58 7.76
C THR A 55 -6.00 4.80 7.54
N SER A 56 -6.68 5.26 8.59
CA SER A 56 -7.48 6.49 8.54
C SER A 56 -6.69 7.77 8.22
N ARG A 57 -5.35 7.76 8.35
CA ARG A 57 -4.52 8.96 8.19
C ARG A 57 -3.26 8.76 7.35
N HIS A 58 -2.73 7.54 7.33
CA HIS A 58 -1.42 7.24 6.75
C HIS A 58 -1.44 5.95 5.95
N VAL A 59 -0.52 5.85 5.01
CA VAL A 59 -0.08 4.56 4.46
C VAL A 59 1.13 4.10 5.27
N VAL A 60 1.09 2.86 5.75
CA VAL A 60 2.18 2.26 6.53
C VAL A 60 2.70 1.05 5.77
N ILE A 61 4.00 1.03 5.50
CA ILE A 61 4.72 -0.16 5.03
C ILE A 61 5.43 -0.77 6.22
N GLN A 62 5.32 -2.09 6.38
CA GLN A 62 6.01 -2.83 7.42
C GLN A 62 6.70 -4.04 6.80
N VAL A 63 7.98 -4.24 7.14
CA VAL A 63 8.67 -5.51 6.88
C VAL A 63 8.55 -6.35 8.15
N ILE A 64 7.94 -7.53 8.01
CA ILE A 64 7.57 -8.39 9.13
C ILE A 64 8.13 -9.79 8.85
N THR A 65 8.80 -10.36 9.84
CA THR A 65 9.13 -11.79 9.85
C THR A 65 8.15 -12.50 10.77
N HIS A 66 7.51 -13.56 10.29
CA HIS A 66 6.59 -14.38 11.10
C HIS A 66 6.58 -15.85 10.63
N GLY A 67 6.05 -16.74 11.47
CA GLY A 67 5.94 -18.17 11.18
C GLY A 67 6.83 -19.05 12.09
N GLY A 68 6.46 -20.33 12.16
CA GLY A 68 7.21 -21.34 12.88
C GLY A 68 7.31 -21.06 14.38
N PHE A 69 8.52 -21.20 14.94
CA PHE A 69 8.81 -20.92 16.35
C PHE A 69 9.35 -19.50 16.58
N ILE A 70 9.37 -18.65 15.55
CA ILE A 70 9.92 -17.30 15.64
C ILE A 70 8.80 -16.34 16.08
N PRO A 71 8.98 -15.59 17.19
CA PRO A 71 8.06 -14.52 17.54
C PRO A 71 7.99 -13.48 16.41
N PRO A 72 6.80 -13.03 16.00
CA PRO A 72 6.68 -12.02 14.96
C PRO A 72 7.52 -10.78 15.29
N ASN A 73 8.34 -10.34 14.34
CA ASN A 73 9.22 -9.19 14.50
C ASN A 73 9.01 -8.17 13.38
N PHE A 74 8.95 -6.90 13.74
CA PHE A 74 8.92 -5.78 12.79
C PHE A 74 10.34 -5.31 12.55
N GLN A 75 10.88 -5.56 11.37
CA GLN A 75 12.24 -5.18 11.03
C GLN A 75 12.33 -3.71 10.63
N GLN A 76 11.36 -3.23 9.87
CA GLN A 76 11.35 -1.87 9.34
C GLN A 76 9.92 -1.36 9.17
N GLN A 77 9.72 -0.06 9.36
CA GLN A 77 8.44 0.61 9.09
C GLN A 77 8.67 1.93 8.38
N PHE A 78 7.83 2.21 7.38
CA PHE A 78 7.73 3.53 6.75
C PHE A 78 6.32 4.04 6.87
N VAL A 79 6.18 5.32 7.19
CA VAL A 79 4.89 5.99 7.32
C VAL A 79 4.85 7.13 6.32
N PHE A 80 3.80 7.12 5.51
CA PHE A 80 3.54 8.13 4.50
C PHE A 80 2.18 8.77 4.76
N THR A 81 2.06 10.06 4.52
CA THR A 81 0.77 10.71 4.27
C THR A 81 0.11 10.10 3.03
N ILE A 82 -1.23 10.16 2.98
CA ILE A 82 -2.00 9.65 1.84
C ILE A 82 -1.55 10.28 0.50
N ASN A 83 -1.15 11.55 0.53
CA ASN A 83 -0.84 12.30 -0.68
C ASN A 83 0.57 12.05 -1.23
N GLU A 84 1.54 11.68 -0.39
CA GLU A 84 2.92 11.45 -0.84
C GLU A 84 3.15 10.01 -1.30
N PHE A 85 2.41 9.05 -0.74
CA PHE A 85 2.61 7.62 -1.02
C PHE A 85 2.54 7.26 -2.51
N PRO A 86 1.55 7.74 -3.31
CA PRO A 86 1.44 7.37 -4.73
C PRO A 86 2.65 7.76 -5.58
N GLU A 87 3.25 8.93 -5.30
CA GLU A 87 4.44 9.38 -6.01
C GLU A 87 5.66 8.54 -5.59
N TRP A 88 5.79 8.27 -4.30
CA TRP A 88 6.87 7.44 -3.78
C TRP A 88 6.84 6.02 -4.35
N ILE A 89 5.68 5.36 -4.35
CA ILE A 89 5.58 3.98 -4.83
C ILE A 89 5.69 3.87 -6.35
N MET A 90 5.21 4.86 -7.11
CA MET A 90 5.43 4.92 -8.56
C MET A 90 6.92 4.96 -8.91
N ASN A 91 7.69 5.77 -8.17
CA ASN A 91 9.15 5.87 -8.36
C ASN A 91 9.89 4.61 -7.90
N ARG A 92 9.39 3.93 -6.86
CA ARG A 92 9.99 2.70 -6.33
C ARG A 92 9.75 1.51 -7.24
N SER A 93 8.50 1.28 -7.66
CA SER A 93 8.11 0.14 -8.49
C SER A 93 6.74 0.39 -9.13
N LYS A 94 6.72 0.55 -10.45
CA LYS A 94 5.49 0.70 -11.24
C LYS A 94 4.57 -0.52 -11.12
N ASP A 95 5.14 -1.72 -11.00
CA ASP A 95 4.37 -2.96 -10.88
C ASP A 95 3.64 -3.03 -9.53
N ILE A 96 4.33 -2.70 -8.42
CA ILE A 96 3.70 -2.66 -7.10
C ILE A 96 2.66 -1.53 -7.04
N PHE A 97 2.94 -0.38 -7.66
CA PHE A 97 1.97 0.70 -7.81
C PHE A 97 0.68 0.20 -8.47
N LEU A 98 0.79 -0.45 -9.65
CA LEU A 98 -0.39 -0.91 -10.40
C LEU A 98 -1.15 -1.99 -9.63
N LYS A 99 -0.45 -2.96 -9.04
CA LYS A 99 -1.06 -3.98 -8.18
C LYS A 99 -1.84 -3.36 -7.00
N SER A 100 -1.27 -2.34 -6.37
CA SER A 100 -1.93 -1.65 -5.25
C SER A 100 -3.18 -0.90 -5.69
N LEU A 101 -3.13 -0.30 -6.88
CA LEU A 101 -4.26 0.39 -7.49
C LEU A 101 -5.40 -0.58 -7.77
N ASP A 102 -5.09 -1.69 -8.45
CA ASP A 102 -6.06 -2.74 -8.79
C ASP A 102 -6.71 -3.33 -7.54
N ASN A 103 -5.92 -3.68 -6.51
CA ASN A 103 -6.44 -4.20 -5.24
C ASN A 103 -7.44 -3.23 -4.58
N LEU A 104 -7.14 -1.92 -4.57
CA LEU A 104 -8.08 -0.94 -4.02
C LEU A 104 -9.35 -0.79 -4.86
N GLN A 105 -9.26 -0.93 -6.18
CA GLN A 105 -10.43 -0.89 -7.05
C GLN A 105 -11.36 -2.09 -6.84
N GLU A 106 -10.79 -3.26 -6.55
CA GLU A 106 -11.57 -4.46 -6.22
C GLU A 106 -12.23 -4.35 -4.84
N GLU A 107 -11.51 -3.83 -3.85
CA GLU A 107 -11.99 -3.67 -2.47
C GLU A 107 -13.06 -2.58 -2.38
N ILE A 108 -12.82 -1.45 -3.05
CA ILE A 108 -13.71 -0.28 -3.06
C ILE A 108 -14.59 -0.37 -4.29
N LYS A 109 -15.62 -1.22 -4.20
CA LYS A 109 -16.69 -1.25 -5.21
C LYS A 109 -17.38 0.12 -5.28
N ASP A 110 -17.52 0.65 -6.50
CA ASP A 110 -18.33 1.83 -6.78
C ASP A 110 -19.83 1.55 -6.57
#